data_AF-A0A7C2DLQ2-F1
#
_entry.id   AF-A0A7C2DLQ2-F1
#
_cell.length_a   1.000
_cell.length_b   1.000
_cell.length_c   1.000
_cell.angle_alpha   90.00
_cell.angle_beta   90.00
_cell.angle_gamma   90.00
#
_symmetry.space_group_name_H-M   'P 1'
#
loop_
_entity.id
_entity.type
_entity.pdbx_description
1 polymer ?
#
loop_
_entity_poly.entity_id
_entity_poly.type
_entity_poly.pdbx_seq_one_letter_code
_entity_poly.pdbx_strand_id
1 'polypeptide(L)' 'MVHAGPYSELAGAYGRVMEFVKAEGLRIVGPPRKRYLSDPQAVPGPTTEIQFPVA' A
#
# COMPACT_ATOMS: atom_id res chain seq x y z
N MET A 1 -2.96 -1.48 4.22
CA MET A 1 -3.98 -0.75 3.41
C MET A 1 -4.21 -1.52 2.12
N VAL A 2 -5.43 -1.50 1.59
CA VAL A 2 -5.75 -2.02 0.25
C VAL A 2 -6.02 -0.84 -0.68
N HIS A 3 -5.29 -0.75 -1.80
CA HIS A 3 -5.48 0.23 -2.87
C HIS A 3 -6.27 -0.41 -4.01
N ALA A 4 -7.33 0.25 -4.48
CA ALA A 4 -8.08 -0.15 -5.66
C ALA A 4 -7.89 0.92 -6.74
N GLY A 5 -7.19 0.56 -7.83
CA GLY A 5 -6.84 1.52 -8.87
C GLY A 5 -5.52 1.19 -9.57
N PRO A 6 -5.13 2.00 -10.57
CA PRO A 6 -3.96 1.73 -11.38
C PRO A 6 -2.66 1.82 -10.58
N TYR A 7 -1.60 1.15 -11.07
CA TYR A 7 -0.31 1.11 -10.39
C TYR A 7 0.42 2.46 -10.36
N SER A 8 0.11 3.37 -11.29
CA SER A 8 0.59 4.75 -11.30
C SER A 8 0.19 5.52 -10.03
N GLU A 9 -0.89 5.13 -9.36
CA GLU A 9 -1.39 5.79 -8.14
C GLU A 9 -0.83 5.18 -6.85
N LEU A 10 -0.06 4.09 -6.92
CA LEU A 10 0.45 3.41 -5.72
C LEU A 10 1.31 4.31 -4.85
N ALA A 11 2.03 5.28 -5.43
CA ALA A 11 2.81 6.25 -4.66
C ALA A 11 1.95 6.99 -3.61
N GLY A 12 0.71 7.35 -3.97
CA GLY A 12 -0.23 7.96 -3.04
C GLY A 12 -0.71 6.99 -1.95
N ALA A 13 -0.90 5.71 -2.28
CA ALA A 13 -1.26 4.69 -1.29
C ALA A 13 -0.10 4.43 -0.30
N TYR A 14 1.14 4.42 -0.78
CA TYR A 14 2.35 4.38 0.04
C TYR A 14 2.41 5.55 1.02
N GLY A 15 2.20 6.77 0.53
CA GLY A 15 2.16 7.98 1.35
C GLY A 15 1.14 7.87 2.48
N ARG A 16 -0.08 7.41 2.19
CA ARG A 16 -1.13 7.25 3.21
C ARG A 16 -0.74 6.28 4.33
N VAL A 17 -0.09 5.16 4.01
CA VAL A 17 0.37 4.22 5.05
C VAL A 17 1.47 4.86 5.90
N MET A 18 2.40 5.58 5.28
CA MET A 18 3.47 6.27 6.02
C MET A 18 2.95 7.38 6.93
N GLU A 19 1.99 8.18 6.45
CA GLU A 19 1.33 9.21 7.27
C GLU A 19 0.56 8.60 8.44
N PHE A 20 -0.14 7.48 8.22
CA PHE A 20 -0.80 6.73 9.30
C PHE A 20 0.21 6.25 10.34
N VAL A 21 1.31 5.60 9.92
CA VAL A 21 2.36 5.11 10.82
C VAL A 21 2.93 6.24 11.68
N LYS A 22 3.19 7.40 11.06
CA LYS A 22 3.66 8.60 11.76
C LYS A 22 2.62 9.14 12.76
N ALA A 23 1.35 9.22 12.36
CA ALA A 23 0.28 9.72 13.21
C ALA A 23 0.08 8.86 14.47
N GLU A 24 0.28 7.54 14.33
CA GLU A 24 0.19 6.58 15.45
C GLU A 24 1.46 6.51 16.30
N GLY A 25 2.51 7.30 15.99
CA GLY A 25 3.79 7.25 16.70
C GLY A 25 4.57 5.94 16.51
N LEU A 26 4.20 5.15 15.51
CA LEU A 26 4.84 3.89 15.16
C LEU A 26 6.09 4.13 14.31
N ARG A 27 7.02 3.17 14.32
CA ARG A 27 8.23 3.23 13.50
C ARG A 27 8.25 2.12 12.47
N ILE A 28 8.51 2.46 11.21
CA ILE A 28 8.78 1.46 10.16
C ILE A 28 10.09 0.74 10.48
N VAL A 29 10.06 -0.59 10.56
CA VAL A 29 11.21 -1.42 10.94
C VAL A 29 11.75 -2.31 9.82
N GLY A 30 11.28 -2.10 8.59
CA GLY A 30 11.70 -2.93 7.46
C GLY A 30 11.07 -2.50 6.14
N PRO A 31 11.41 -3.22 5.05
CA PRO A 31 10.91 -2.90 3.73
C PRO A 31 9.40 -3.16 3.62
N PRO A 32 8.68 -2.40 2.78
CA PRO A 32 7.28 -2.66 2.54
C PRO A 32 7.08 -3.94 1.71
N ARG A 33 5.92 -4.57 1.91
CA ARG A 33 5.43 -5.70 1.10
C ARG A 33 4.22 -5.27 0.28
N LYS A 34 4.14 -5.75 -0.96
CA LYS A 34 2.94 -5.67 -1.81
C LYS A 34 2.31 -7.05 -1.99
N ARG A 35 0.99 -7.12 -2.05
CA ARG A 35 0.26 -8.27 -2.59
C ARG A 35 -0.69 -7.82 -3.68
N TYR A 36 -0.55 -8.39 -4.87
CA TYR A 36 -1.47 -8.17 -5.99
C TYR A 36 -2.66 -9.09 -5.79
N LEU A 37 -3.79 -8.52 -5.38
CA LEU A 37 -5.01 -9.26 -5.08
C LEU A 37 -5.89 -9.46 -6.33
N SER A 38 -5.59 -8.73 -7.40
CA SER A 38 -6.29 -8.83 -8.68
C SER A 38 -5.30 -8.67 -9.83
N ASP A 39 -5.59 -9.33 -10.95
CA ASP A 39 -4.83 -9.19 -12.17
C ASP A 39 -5.14 -7.83 -12.85
N PRO A 40 -4.16 -6.95 -13.04
CA PRO A 40 -4.34 -5.64 -13.70
C PRO A 40 -4.77 -5.75 -15.16
N GLN A 41 -4.59 -6.89 -15.82
CA GLN A 41 -5.08 -7.12 -17.17
C GLN A 41 -6.53 -7.61 -17.20
N ALA A 42 -7.01 -8.19 -16.09
CA ALA A 42 -8.38 -8.72 -16.00
C ALA A 42 -9.40 -7.68 -15.50
N VAL A 43 -8.97 -6.67 -14.74
CA VAL A 43 -9.87 -5.65 -14.18
C VAL A 43 -9.32 -4.22 -14.34
N PRO A 44 -10.16 -3.22 -14.65
CA PRO A 44 -9.72 -1.83 -14.80
C PRO A 44 -9.29 -1.18 -13.48
N GLY A 45 -9.76 -1.71 -12.33
CA GLY A 45 -9.38 -1.26 -10.99
C GLY A 45 -8.70 -2.38 -10.21
N PRO A 46 -7.42 -2.72 -10.51
CA PRO A 46 -6.75 -3.79 -9.80
C PRO A 46 -6.57 -3.44 -8.32
N THR A 47 -6.68 -4.48 -7.49
CA THR A 47 -6.54 -4.32 -6.05
C THR A 47 -5.14 -4.75 -5.62
N THR A 48 -4.46 -3.87 -4.89
CA THR A 48 -3.10 -4.12 -4.35
C THR A 48 -3.09 -3.82 -2.86
N GLU A 49 -2.67 -4.79 -2.06
CA GLU A 49 -2.41 -4.57 -0.63
C GLU A 49 -0.98 -4.06 -0.43
N ILE A 50 -0.83 -3.00 0.36
CA ILE A 50 0.46 -2.46 0.82
C ILE A 50 0.56 -2.63 2.32
N GLN A 51 1.70 -3.17 2.76
CA GLN A 51 2.03 -3.42 4.16
C GLN A 51 3.41 -2.87 4.49
N PHE A 52 3.54 -2.25 5.66
CA PHE A 52 4.82 -1.89 6.27
C PHE A 52 4.96 -2.61 7.61
N PRO A 53 6.10 -3.25 7.91
CA PRO A 53 6.37 -3.74 9.25
C PRO A 53 6.63 -2.55 10.19
N VAL A 54 6.00 -2.55 11.36
CA VAL A 54 6.10 -1.48 12.36
C VAL A 54 6.38 -2.01 13.77
N ALA A 55 6.97 -1.17 14.61
CA ALA A 55 7.20 -1.39 16.04
C ALA A 55 6.93 -0.10 16.84
#